data_AF-A0A0D2D1X2-F1
#
_entry.id   AF-A0A0D2D1X2-F1
#
_cell.length_a   1.000
_cell.length_b   1.000
_cell.length_c   1.000
_cell.angle_alpha   90.00
_cell.angle_beta   90.00
_cell.angle_gamma   90.00
#
_symmetry.space_group_name_H-M   'P 1'
#
loop_
_entity.id
_entity.type
_entity.pdbx_description
1 polymer ?
#
loop_
_entity_poly.entity_id
_entity_poly.type
_entity_poly.pdbx_seq_one_letter_code
_entity_poly.pdbx_strand_id
1 'polypeptide(L)'
;MLCQIFICIDTPGNPDTRPHRPAYLLEEAKAGHGWLMTAILDKTYCLTKLFGITRPSTSARKAAEEEIKDLEAHIRLNDPEALVSDLEVGEDRLAGHHTCTFFCATLIYFERCLQRTLPRKLQPLVRRSLDHFDAVRQLEVQHGYKACGLLWPEFVTAYEAKDVADLRTRSFCLFNKGRAKGIGNVLSMEKVVLDVWQRRDDSAHDEDVGGKVRWWI
;
A
#
# COMPACT_ATOMS: atom_id res chain seq x y z
N MET A 1 -3.88 11.35 4.94
CA MET A 1 -3.16 10.57 5.97
C MET A 1 -2.60 9.32 5.34
N LEU A 2 -1.66 9.50 4.41
CA LEU A 2 -0.95 8.42 3.70
C LEU A 2 0.45 8.17 4.30
N CYS A 3 0.84 8.95 5.33
CA CYS A 3 2.19 8.96 5.87
C CYS A 3 2.53 7.75 6.75
N GLN A 4 1.57 6.98 7.25
CA GLN A 4 1.88 5.87 8.16
C GLN A 4 2.27 4.57 7.44
N ILE A 5 2.12 4.48 6.11
CA ILE A 5 2.58 3.31 5.35
C ILE A 5 4.04 3.46 4.89
N PHE A 6 4.62 4.67 4.96
CA PHE A 6 5.98 4.95 4.49
C PHE A 6 7.07 5.10 5.58
N ILE A 7 6.77 4.86 6.85
CA ILE A 7 7.79 4.91 7.91
C ILE A 7 8.03 3.50 8.44
N CYS A 8 9.12 2.90 7.95
CA CYS A 8 10.20 2.33 8.79
C CYS A 8 11.32 1.83 7.86
N ILE A 9 12.32 2.70 7.69
CA ILE A 9 13.69 2.36 7.30
C ILE A 9 14.41 1.89 8.59
N ASP A 10 15.44 1.06 8.42
CA ASP A 10 16.41 0.55 9.40
C ASP A 10 16.00 -0.66 10.25
N THR A 11 16.58 -1.82 9.92
CA THR A 11 16.82 -2.90 10.86
C THR A 11 18.28 -2.83 11.33
N PRO A 12 18.58 -2.47 12.59
CA PRO A 12 19.81 -2.92 13.23
C PRO A 12 19.66 -4.40 13.52
N GLY A 13 20.68 -5.17 13.15
CA GLY A 13 20.72 -6.62 13.28
C GLY A 13 20.48 -7.13 14.72
N ASN A 14 19.93 -8.34 14.74
CA ASN A 14 19.85 -9.32 15.82
C ASN A 14 20.72 -9.06 17.07
N PRO A 15 20.14 -8.93 18.29
CA PRO A 15 20.90 -8.79 19.52
C PRO A 15 21.06 -10.15 20.22
N ASP A 16 21.97 -11.01 19.74
CA ASP A 16 22.31 -12.24 20.49
C ASP A 16 23.81 -12.50 20.64
N THR A 17 24.59 -11.43 20.68
CA THR A 17 25.98 -11.49 21.17
C THR A 17 26.29 -10.27 22.02
N ARG A 18 26.19 -10.40 23.35
CA ARG A 18 26.89 -9.49 24.28
C ARG A 18 28.37 -9.89 24.33
N PRO A 19 29.28 -8.91 24.45
CA PRO A 19 29.82 -8.68 25.78
C PRO A 19 29.88 -7.19 26.18
N HIS A 20 29.59 -6.96 27.46
CA HIS A 20 29.94 -5.82 28.33
C HIS A 20 30.20 -4.44 27.69
N ARG A 21 29.28 -3.50 27.92
CA ARG A 21 29.55 -2.05 27.84
C ARG A 21 29.24 -1.37 29.18
N PRO A 22 30.11 -0.50 29.72
CA PRO A 22 29.98 0.02 31.09
C PRO A 22 28.89 1.09 31.23
N ALA A 23 28.33 1.20 32.43
CA ALA A 23 27.11 1.93 32.80
C ALA A 23 27.19 3.48 32.80
N TYR A 24 28.09 4.10 32.03
CA TYR A 24 28.22 5.57 31.98
C TYR A 24 27.50 6.24 30.80
N LEU A 25 26.85 5.49 29.91
CA LEU A 25 26.10 6.03 28.75
C LEU A 25 24.58 6.17 28.99
N LEU A 26 24.11 6.06 30.24
CA LEU A 26 22.68 6.15 30.56
C LEU A 26 22.20 7.57 30.94
N GLU A 27 23.10 8.55 31.03
CA GLU A 27 22.74 9.92 31.41
C GLU A 27 22.56 10.89 30.22
N GLU A 28 23.10 10.61 29.03
CA GLU A 28 22.89 11.49 27.86
C GLU A 28 21.61 11.20 27.06
N ALA A 29 20.90 10.11 27.36
CA ALA A 29 19.70 9.72 26.60
C ALA A 29 18.41 10.49 26.99
N LYS A 30 18.42 11.28 28.08
CA LYS A 30 17.22 11.99 28.58
C LYS A 30 17.07 13.43 28.10
N ALA A 31 18.07 14.00 27.42
CA ALA A 31 18.01 15.38 26.91
C ALA A 31 17.91 15.50 25.38
N GLY A 32 17.95 14.38 24.63
CA GLY A 32 18.06 14.40 23.16
C GLY A 32 16.78 14.15 22.36
N HIS A 33 15.65 13.84 22.99
CA HIS A 33 14.42 13.43 22.27
C HIS A 33 13.43 14.56 21.99
N GLY A 34 13.55 15.70 22.70
CA GLY A 34 12.69 16.86 22.48
C GLY A 34 12.98 17.56 21.16
N TRP A 35 14.26 17.82 20.86
CA TRP A 35 14.62 18.60 19.66
C TRP A 35 14.36 17.86 18.34
N LEU A 36 14.43 16.52 18.35
CA LEU A 36 14.26 15.69 17.15
C LEU A 36 12.79 15.64 16.73
N MET A 37 11.85 15.61 17.69
CA MET A 37 10.41 15.75 17.41
C MET A 37 10.04 17.18 16.98
N THR A 38 10.64 18.20 17.60
CA THR A 38 10.40 19.60 17.19
C THR A 38 11.00 19.90 15.82
N ALA A 39 12.16 19.32 15.46
CA ALA A 39 12.78 19.48 14.16
C ALA A 39 12.06 18.73 13.02
N ILE A 40 11.35 17.63 13.34
CA ILE A 40 10.47 16.93 12.37
C ILE A 40 9.21 17.75 12.08
N LEU A 41 8.73 18.54 13.04
CA LEU A 41 7.55 19.39 12.86
C LEU A 41 7.88 20.77 12.24
N ASP A 42 9.08 21.30 12.45
CA ASP A 42 9.44 22.69 12.12
C ASP A 42 10.37 22.86 10.90
N LYS A 43 10.42 21.90 9.98
CA LYS A 43 11.01 22.12 8.65
C LYS A 43 10.04 21.62 7.59
N THR A 44 9.59 22.57 6.77
CA THR A 44 8.95 22.43 5.46
C THR A 44 8.78 20.97 5.05
N TYR A 45 7.55 20.46 5.20
CA TYR A 45 7.17 19.07 4.93
C TYR A 45 7.91 18.54 3.70
N CYS A 46 8.92 17.70 3.94
CA CYS A 46 9.93 17.34 2.93
C CYS A 46 9.31 16.64 1.71
N LEU A 47 8.16 15.99 1.91
CA LEU A 47 7.39 15.34 0.85
C LEU A 47 6.74 16.34 -0.12
N THR A 48 6.46 17.59 0.29
CA THR A 48 6.03 18.65 -0.64
C THR A 48 7.17 19.04 -1.58
N LYS A 49 8.40 19.10 -1.06
CA LYS A 49 9.58 19.47 -1.86
C LYS A 49 10.00 18.34 -2.81
N LEU A 50 9.90 17.09 -2.38
CA LEU A 50 10.38 15.92 -3.14
C LEU A 50 9.35 15.36 -4.11
N PHE A 51 8.07 15.37 -3.74
CA PHE A 51 7.02 14.65 -4.47
C PHE A 51 5.83 15.51 -4.84
N GLY A 52 5.85 16.82 -4.55
CA GLY A 52 4.69 17.70 -4.74
C GLY A 52 3.48 17.33 -3.87
N ILE A 53 3.65 16.41 -2.92
CA ILE A 53 2.57 15.95 -2.05
C ILE A 53 2.26 17.08 -1.06
N THR A 54 1.09 17.68 -1.24
CA THR A 54 0.61 18.78 -0.40
C THR A 54 0.29 18.28 1.00
N ARG A 55 0.45 19.16 2.01
CA ARG A 55 0.03 18.87 3.40
C ARG A 55 -1.40 18.31 3.42
N PRO A 56 -1.69 17.29 4.24
CA PRO A 56 -3.08 16.88 4.49
C PRO A 56 -3.86 18.11 4.96
N SER A 57 -4.80 18.57 4.13
CA SER A 57 -5.68 19.68 4.51
C SER A 57 -6.52 19.23 5.71
N THR A 58 -6.39 19.93 6.83
CA THR A 58 -7.25 19.77 8.02
C THR A 58 -8.59 20.48 7.84
N SER A 59 -8.78 21.19 6.72
CA SER A 59 -10.08 21.70 6.32
C SER A 59 -10.94 20.55 5.86
N ALA A 60 -11.98 20.22 6.63
CA ALA A 60 -13.07 19.33 6.25
C ALA A 60 -13.97 19.97 5.17
N ARG A 61 -13.37 20.60 4.15
CA ARG A 61 -14.10 20.98 2.95
C ARG A 61 -14.44 19.68 2.24
N LYS A 62 -15.72 19.34 2.22
CA LYS A 62 -16.24 18.28 1.36
C LYS A 62 -15.86 18.66 -0.07
N ALA A 63 -15.06 17.82 -0.74
CA ALA A 63 -14.68 18.03 -2.12
C ALA A 63 -15.95 18.28 -2.94
N ALA A 64 -15.92 19.29 -3.81
CA ALA A 64 -17.06 19.54 -4.68
C ALA A 64 -17.23 18.33 -5.61
N GLU A 65 -18.47 17.97 -5.93
CA GLU A 65 -18.74 16.80 -6.79
C GLU A 65 -18.01 16.89 -8.14
N GLU A 66 -17.86 18.11 -8.66
CA GLU A 66 -17.08 18.39 -9.88
C GLU A 66 -15.58 18.11 -9.71
N GLU A 67 -14.99 18.43 -8.54
CA GLU A 67 -13.58 18.12 -8.27
C GLU A 67 -13.34 16.59 -8.25
N ILE A 68 -14.32 15.81 -7.77
CA ILE A 68 -14.26 14.35 -7.77
C ILE A 68 -14.38 13.80 -9.19
N LYS A 69 -15.29 14.36 -10.02
CA LYS A 69 -15.44 13.97 -11.43
C LYS A 69 -14.20 14.28 -12.25
N ASP A 70 -13.62 15.46 -12.07
CA ASP A 70 -12.39 15.88 -12.75
C ASP A 70 -11.23 14.96 -12.38
N LEU A 71 -11.12 14.61 -11.09
CA LEU A 71 -10.10 13.66 -10.63
C LEU A 71 -10.31 12.26 -11.22
N GLU A 72 -11.55 11.79 -11.29
CA GLU A 72 -11.87 10.50 -11.93
C GLU A 72 -11.46 10.49 -13.39
N ALA A 73 -11.83 11.53 -14.15
CA ALA A 73 -11.47 11.68 -15.55
C ALA A 73 -9.94 11.69 -15.71
N HIS A 74 -9.23 12.44 -14.86
CA HIS A 74 -7.78 12.49 -14.90
C HIS A 74 -7.13 11.14 -14.61
N ILE A 75 -7.59 10.39 -13.60
CA ILE A 75 -7.06 9.06 -13.32
C ILE A 75 -7.30 8.15 -14.53
N ARG A 76 -8.54 8.07 -15.05
CA ARG A 76 -8.88 7.15 -16.15
C ARG A 76 -8.15 7.46 -17.46
N LEU A 77 -7.84 8.73 -17.74
CA LEU A 77 -7.07 9.13 -18.92
C LEU A 77 -5.60 8.68 -18.88
N ASN A 78 -5.06 8.42 -17.69
CA ASN A 78 -3.66 8.03 -17.49
C ASN A 78 -3.50 6.52 -17.28
N ASP A 79 -4.28 5.70 -18.00
CA ASP A 79 -4.14 4.25 -17.95
C ASP A 79 -2.80 3.81 -18.58
N PRO A 80 -1.87 3.20 -17.81
CA PRO A 80 -0.54 2.83 -18.29
C PRO A 80 -0.52 1.56 -19.13
N GLU A 81 -1.63 0.86 -19.35
CA GLU A 81 -1.63 -0.44 -20.05
C GLU A 81 -1.14 -0.37 -21.50
N ALA A 82 -1.42 0.74 -22.18
CA ALA A 82 -0.88 0.98 -23.51
C ALA A 82 0.66 0.99 -23.50
N LEU A 83 1.27 1.52 -22.45
CA LEU A 83 2.73 1.59 -22.33
C LEU A 83 3.32 0.19 -22.15
N VAL A 84 2.71 -0.68 -21.34
CA VAL A 84 3.27 -2.00 -21.02
C VAL A 84 3.42 -2.90 -22.24
N SER A 85 2.50 -2.79 -23.20
CA SER A 85 2.53 -3.59 -24.43
C SER A 85 3.69 -3.22 -25.35
N ASP A 86 4.18 -1.99 -25.27
CA ASP A 86 5.21 -1.43 -26.14
C ASP A 86 6.63 -1.59 -25.56
N LEU A 87 6.77 -2.06 -24.31
CA LEU A 87 8.09 -2.18 -23.66
C LEU A 87 8.81 -3.47 -24.05
N GLU A 88 10.10 -3.33 -24.39
CA GLU A 88 11.00 -4.45 -24.66
C GLU A 88 11.33 -5.27 -23.39
N VAL A 89 11.91 -6.46 -23.58
CA VAL A 89 12.18 -7.45 -22.51
C VAL A 89 13.11 -6.87 -21.42
N GLY A 90 12.74 -7.01 -20.14
CA GLY A 90 13.60 -6.69 -19.00
C GLY A 90 12.98 -5.76 -17.96
N GLU A 91 13.80 -4.84 -17.42
CA GLU A 91 13.44 -3.91 -16.33
C GLU A 91 12.31 -2.95 -16.69
N ASP A 92 12.24 -2.53 -17.95
CA ASP A 92 11.18 -1.63 -18.42
C ASP A 92 9.81 -2.29 -18.31
N ARG A 93 9.67 -3.55 -18.75
CA ARG A 93 8.43 -4.32 -18.57
C ARG A 93 8.06 -4.54 -17.11
N LEU A 94 9.06 -4.77 -16.24
CA LEU A 94 8.82 -4.89 -14.80
C LEU A 94 8.28 -3.57 -14.21
N ALA A 95 8.90 -2.44 -14.55
CA ALA A 95 8.44 -1.12 -14.15
C ALA A 95 7.04 -0.80 -14.71
N GLY A 96 6.76 -1.21 -15.95
CA GLY A 96 5.45 -1.09 -16.57
C GLY A 96 4.36 -1.83 -15.78
N HIS A 97 4.57 -3.11 -15.46
CA HIS A 97 3.61 -3.88 -14.66
C HIS A 97 3.45 -3.31 -13.24
N HIS A 98 4.54 -2.85 -12.59
CA HIS A 98 4.43 -2.15 -11.32
C HIS A 98 3.55 -0.89 -11.43
N THR A 99 3.72 -0.11 -12.49
CA THR A 99 2.90 1.08 -12.76
C THR A 99 1.42 0.71 -12.92
N CYS A 100 1.11 -0.37 -13.63
CA CYS A 100 -0.26 -0.87 -13.76
C CYS A 100 -0.86 -1.34 -12.41
N THR A 101 -0.09 -2.03 -11.56
CA THR A 101 -0.59 -2.41 -10.21
C THR A 101 -0.92 -1.19 -9.37
N PHE A 102 -0.07 -0.15 -9.44
CA PHE A 102 -0.29 1.10 -8.72
C PHE A 102 -1.51 1.85 -9.25
N PHE A 103 -1.67 1.91 -10.57
CA PHE A 103 -2.84 2.48 -11.23
C PHE A 103 -4.14 1.78 -10.80
N CYS A 104 -4.17 0.44 -10.85
CA CYS A 104 -5.34 -0.34 -10.44
C CYS A 104 -5.68 -0.10 -8.96
N ALA A 105 -4.68 -0.10 -8.07
CA ALA A 105 -4.89 0.20 -6.66
C ALA A 105 -5.42 1.62 -6.43
N THR A 106 -4.94 2.60 -7.20
CA THR A 106 -5.43 3.98 -7.15
C THR A 106 -6.90 4.07 -7.55
N LEU A 107 -7.30 3.40 -8.64
CA LEU A 107 -8.70 3.33 -9.06
C LEU A 107 -9.57 2.61 -8.03
N ILE A 108 -9.12 1.47 -7.50
CA ILE A 108 -9.85 0.73 -6.46
C ILE A 108 -10.08 1.63 -5.23
N TYR A 109 -9.03 2.32 -4.78
CA TYR A 109 -9.11 3.22 -3.63
C TYR A 109 -10.03 4.41 -3.91
N PHE A 110 -9.93 5.02 -5.09
CA PHE A 110 -10.81 6.12 -5.51
C PHE A 110 -12.28 5.67 -5.50
N GLU A 111 -12.58 4.58 -6.19
CA GLU A 111 -13.93 4.01 -6.27
C GLU A 111 -14.48 3.66 -4.89
N ARG A 112 -13.65 3.06 -4.03
CA ARG A 112 -14.11 2.63 -2.72
C ARG A 112 -14.28 3.80 -1.73
N CYS A 113 -13.33 4.72 -1.69
CA CYS A 113 -13.28 5.78 -0.68
C CYS A 113 -14.07 7.02 -1.08
N LEU A 114 -14.05 7.38 -2.36
CA LEU A 114 -14.68 8.62 -2.85
C LEU A 114 -16.05 8.33 -3.46
N GLN A 115 -16.18 7.29 -4.29
CA GLN A 115 -17.46 6.92 -4.92
C GLN A 115 -18.31 5.96 -4.08
N ARG A 116 -17.76 5.39 -2.99
CA ARG A 116 -18.41 4.38 -2.15
C ARG A 116 -18.91 3.17 -2.95
N THR A 117 -18.21 2.85 -4.04
CA THR A 117 -18.56 1.76 -4.96
C THR A 117 -18.57 0.43 -4.21
N LEU A 118 -19.58 -0.40 -4.52
CA LEU A 118 -19.73 -1.72 -3.90
C LEU A 118 -18.57 -2.63 -4.30
N PRO A 119 -18.01 -3.44 -3.37
CA PRO A 119 -16.87 -4.32 -3.66
C PRO A 119 -17.08 -5.26 -4.86
N ARG A 120 -18.33 -5.70 -5.12
CA ARG A 120 -18.67 -6.54 -6.29
C ARG A 120 -18.33 -5.88 -7.63
N LYS A 121 -18.46 -4.55 -7.73
CA LYS A 121 -18.14 -3.79 -8.94
C LYS A 121 -16.63 -3.60 -9.13
N LEU A 122 -15.84 -3.80 -8.08
CA LEU A 122 -14.38 -3.64 -8.10
C LEU A 122 -13.64 -4.90 -8.53
N GLN A 123 -14.29 -6.07 -8.56
CA GLN A 123 -13.62 -7.35 -8.85
C GLN A 123 -12.88 -7.39 -10.20
N PRO A 124 -13.37 -6.76 -11.30
CA PRO A 124 -12.60 -6.67 -12.54
C PRO A 124 -11.27 -5.93 -12.36
N LEU A 125 -11.23 -4.85 -11.58
CA LEU A 125 -10.00 -4.11 -11.27
C LEU A 125 -9.07 -4.91 -10.36
N VAL A 126 -9.63 -5.65 -9.38
CA VAL A 126 -8.84 -6.55 -8.53
C VAL A 126 -8.17 -7.63 -9.39
N ARG A 127 -8.92 -8.26 -10.31
CA ARG A 127 -8.37 -9.28 -11.22
C ARG A 127 -7.25 -8.70 -12.09
N ARG A 128 -7.49 -7.55 -12.72
CA ARG A 128 -6.48 -6.85 -13.53
C ARG A 128 -5.21 -6.54 -12.74
N SER A 129 -5.35 -6.04 -11.51
CA SER A 129 -4.22 -5.78 -10.61
C SER A 129 -3.43 -7.06 -10.33
N LEU A 130 -4.11 -8.18 -10.03
CA LEU A 130 -3.47 -9.46 -9.77
C LEU A 130 -2.76 -10.04 -11.01
N ASP A 131 -3.31 -9.83 -12.21
CA ASP A 131 -2.66 -10.27 -13.46
C ASP A 131 -1.30 -9.57 -13.64
N HIS A 132 -1.23 -8.27 -13.33
CA HIS A 132 0.05 -7.55 -13.32
C HIS A 132 0.97 -7.96 -12.18
N PHE A 133 0.46 -8.26 -10.98
CA PHE A 133 1.30 -8.78 -9.89
C PHE A 133 1.91 -10.15 -10.22
N ASP A 134 1.15 -11.02 -10.88
CA ASP A 134 1.65 -12.32 -11.30
C ASP A 134 2.72 -12.15 -12.39
N ALA A 135 2.55 -11.21 -13.32
CA ALA A 135 3.57 -10.85 -14.30
C ALA A 135 4.85 -10.28 -13.64
N VAL A 136 4.71 -9.39 -12.66
CA VAL A 136 5.83 -8.89 -11.83
C VAL A 136 6.58 -10.06 -11.21
N ARG A 137 5.88 -10.98 -10.54
CA ARG A 137 6.51 -12.12 -9.87
C ARG A 137 7.26 -13.02 -10.86
N GLN A 138 6.68 -13.27 -12.04
CA GLN A 138 7.33 -14.07 -13.08
C GLN A 138 8.63 -13.41 -13.56
N LEU A 139 8.59 -12.11 -13.84
CA LEU A 139 9.77 -11.35 -14.26
C LEU A 139 10.84 -11.29 -13.16
N GLU A 140 10.44 -11.08 -11.90
CA GLU A 140 11.38 -11.12 -10.78
C GLU A 140 12.12 -12.46 -10.68
N VAL A 141 11.41 -13.58 -10.88
CA VAL A 141 12.01 -14.92 -10.87
C VAL A 141 12.92 -15.11 -12.09
N GLN A 142 12.45 -14.75 -13.29
CA GLN A 142 13.19 -14.92 -14.55
C GLN A 142 14.52 -14.15 -14.54
N HIS A 143 14.54 -12.95 -13.96
CA HIS A 143 15.73 -12.09 -13.91
C HIS A 143 16.49 -12.17 -12.57
N GLY A 144 16.02 -12.97 -11.62
CA GLY A 144 16.68 -13.14 -10.31
C GLY A 144 16.58 -11.92 -9.38
N TYR A 145 15.59 -11.04 -9.59
CA TYR A 145 15.40 -9.85 -8.77
C TYR A 145 14.87 -10.17 -7.37
N LYS A 146 15.50 -9.57 -6.36
CA LYS A 146 15.16 -9.76 -4.94
C LYS A 146 14.35 -8.59 -4.36
N ALA A 147 13.39 -8.02 -5.08
CA ALA A 147 12.52 -6.99 -4.52
C ALA A 147 11.51 -7.56 -3.50
N CYS A 148 10.95 -6.72 -2.64
CA CYS A 148 9.71 -6.99 -1.93
C CYS A 148 8.71 -6.02 -2.54
N GLY A 149 7.62 -6.52 -3.12
CA GLY A 149 6.75 -5.75 -4.01
C GLY A 149 6.13 -4.50 -3.40
N LEU A 150 5.22 -3.87 -4.14
CA LEU A 150 4.62 -2.61 -3.73
C LEU A 150 3.55 -2.86 -2.66
N LEU A 151 3.93 -2.58 -1.42
CA LEU A 151 3.14 -2.89 -0.23
C LEU A 151 1.71 -2.32 -0.26
N TRP A 152 1.56 -1.04 -0.62
CA TRP A 152 0.25 -0.38 -0.64
C TRP A 152 -0.68 -0.92 -1.75
N PRO A 153 -0.23 -1.04 -3.02
CA PRO A 153 -1.03 -1.68 -4.07
C PRO A 153 -1.43 -3.13 -3.76
N GLU A 154 -0.53 -3.92 -3.17
CA GLU A 154 -0.82 -5.30 -2.75
C GLU A 154 -1.94 -5.32 -1.70
N PHE A 155 -1.84 -4.45 -0.68
CA PHE A 155 -2.86 -4.32 0.36
C PHE A 155 -4.22 -3.92 -0.20
N VAL A 156 -4.30 -2.85 -0.99
CA VAL A 156 -5.58 -2.38 -1.55
C VAL A 156 -6.23 -3.44 -2.42
N THR A 157 -5.44 -4.12 -3.26
CA THR A 157 -5.93 -5.20 -4.13
C THR A 157 -6.46 -6.37 -3.31
N ALA A 158 -5.69 -6.85 -2.34
CA ALA A 158 -6.09 -7.96 -1.48
C ALA A 158 -7.31 -7.62 -0.62
N TYR A 159 -7.34 -6.42 -0.04
CA TYR A 159 -8.44 -5.94 0.80
C TYR A 159 -9.78 -5.98 0.06
N GLU A 160 -9.81 -5.68 -1.24
CA GLU A 160 -11.04 -5.69 -2.04
C GLU A 160 -11.34 -7.02 -2.74
N ALA A 161 -10.48 -8.05 -2.63
CA ALA A 161 -10.76 -9.37 -3.19
C ALA A 161 -11.95 -10.05 -2.49
N LYS A 162 -12.98 -10.44 -3.26
CA LYS A 162 -14.15 -11.18 -2.73
C LYS A 162 -14.10 -12.67 -3.02
N ASP A 163 -13.73 -13.06 -4.24
CA ASP A 163 -13.78 -14.46 -4.66
C ASP A 163 -12.76 -15.28 -3.89
N VAL A 164 -13.26 -16.20 -3.06
CA VAL A 164 -12.44 -17.06 -2.21
C VAL A 164 -11.64 -18.05 -3.04
N ALA A 165 -12.21 -18.59 -4.12
CA ALA A 165 -11.60 -19.67 -4.88
C ALA A 165 -10.37 -19.19 -5.66
N ASP A 166 -10.43 -17.98 -6.22
CA ASP A 166 -9.40 -17.43 -7.10
C ASP A 166 -8.72 -16.18 -6.50
N LEU A 167 -9.45 -15.05 -6.45
CA LEU A 167 -8.84 -13.74 -6.20
C LEU A 167 -8.22 -13.62 -4.80
N ARG A 168 -8.87 -14.13 -3.75
CA ARG A 168 -8.32 -14.12 -2.39
C ARG A 168 -7.08 -15.02 -2.29
N THR A 169 -7.12 -16.20 -2.90
CA THR A 169 -5.98 -17.13 -2.92
C THR A 169 -4.76 -16.49 -3.62
N ARG A 170 -4.96 -15.91 -4.81
CA ARG A 170 -3.91 -15.18 -5.54
C ARG A 170 -3.38 -13.99 -4.73
N SER A 171 -4.27 -13.22 -4.12
CA SER A 171 -3.90 -12.08 -3.26
C SER A 171 -3.07 -12.50 -2.05
N PHE A 172 -3.45 -13.61 -1.40
CA PHE A 172 -2.74 -14.09 -0.22
C PHE A 172 -1.30 -14.49 -0.53
N CYS A 173 -1.05 -15.02 -1.73
CA CYS A 173 0.29 -15.35 -2.20
C CYS A 173 1.22 -14.13 -2.31
N LEU A 174 0.69 -12.90 -2.45
CA LEU A 174 1.49 -11.67 -2.48
C LEU A 174 2.28 -11.49 -1.18
N PHE A 175 1.66 -11.78 -0.04
CA PHE A 175 2.28 -11.60 1.28
C PHE A 175 3.38 -12.62 1.60
N ASN A 176 3.43 -13.76 0.90
CA ASN A 176 4.39 -14.83 1.19
C ASN A 176 5.84 -14.38 1.09
N LYS A 177 6.17 -13.54 0.10
CA LYS A 177 7.55 -13.06 -0.12
C LYS A 177 8.00 -12.15 1.04
N GLY A 178 7.13 -11.25 1.48
CA GLY A 178 7.43 -10.33 2.58
C GLY A 178 7.47 -11.04 3.94
N ARG A 179 6.58 -12.02 4.15
CA ARG A 179 6.55 -12.90 5.31
C ARG A 179 7.85 -13.70 5.44
N ALA A 180 8.31 -14.33 4.35
CA ALA A 180 9.56 -15.10 4.34
C ALA A 180 10.81 -14.25 4.63
N LYS A 181 10.74 -12.95 4.38
CA LYS A 181 11.80 -11.97 4.69
C LYS A 181 11.64 -11.31 6.07
N GLY A 182 10.62 -11.67 6.85
CA GLY A 182 10.37 -11.08 8.18
C GLY A 182 9.93 -9.61 8.15
N ILE A 183 9.35 -9.13 7.05
CA ILE A 183 8.94 -7.73 6.93
C ILE A 183 7.68 -7.50 7.74
N GLY A 184 7.83 -6.85 8.91
CA GLY A 184 6.74 -6.68 9.89
C GLY A 184 5.48 -6.02 9.32
N ASN A 185 5.62 -5.04 8.42
CA ASN A 185 4.47 -4.36 7.82
C ASN A 185 3.61 -5.30 6.97
N VAL A 186 4.22 -6.30 6.34
CA VAL A 186 3.50 -7.30 5.53
C VAL A 186 2.62 -8.17 6.42
N LEU A 187 3.13 -8.59 7.59
CA LEU A 187 2.38 -9.39 8.55
C LEU A 187 1.17 -8.62 9.11
N SER A 188 1.36 -7.34 9.44
CA SER A 188 0.30 -6.48 9.95
C SER A 188 -0.82 -6.30 8.91
N MET A 189 -0.47 -6.06 7.65
CA MET A 189 -1.45 -5.91 6.57
C MET A 189 -2.19 -7.21 6.27
N GLU A 190 -1.47 -8.33 6.22
CA GLU A 190 -2.06 -9.64 6.01
C GLU A 190 -3.15 -9.92 7.07
N LYS A 191 -2.85 -9.65 8.34
CA LYS A 191 -3.82 -9.79 9.43
C LYS A 191 -5.07 -8.93 9.19
N VAL A 192 -4.90 -7.68 8.79
CA VAL A 192 -6.03 -6.78 8.50
C VAL A 192 -6.88 -7.30 7.35
N VAL A 193 -6.25 -7.78 6.27
CA VAL A 193 -6.96 -8.35 5.11
C VAL A 193 -7.77 -9.58 5.52
N LEU A 194 -7.17 -10.50 6.28
CA LEU A 194 -7.85 -11.69 6.78
C LEU A 194 -9.04 -11.33 7.68
N ASP A 195 -8.87 -10.40 8.61
CA ASP A 195 -9.95 -9.94 9.50
C ASP A 195 -11.13 -9.35 8.69
N VAL A 196 -10.84 -8.63 7.61
CA VAL A 196 -11.86 -8.03 6.75
C VAL A 196 -12.60 -9.09 5.94
N TRP A 197 -11.88 -10.05 5.38
CA TRP A 197 -12.47 -11.17 4.67
C TRP A 197 -13.37 -11.99 5.59
N GLN A 198 -12.91 -12.31 6.80
CA GLN A 198 -13.71 -13.02 7.80
C GLN A 198 -14.99 -12.28 8.13
N ARG A 199 -14.91 -10.96 8.44
CA ARG A 199 -16.11 -10.16 8.74
C ARG A 199 -17.11 -10.13 7.58
N ARG A 200 -16.62 -10.12 6.34
CA ARG A 200 -17.46 -10.14 5.12
C ARG A 200 -18.16 -11.49 4.93
N ASP A 201 -17.48 -12.57 5.29
CA ASP A 201 -18.02 -13.93 5.19
C ASP A 201 -19.06 -14.18 6.31
N ASP A 202 -18.80 -13.67 7.52
CA ASP A 202 -19.73 -13.74 8.66
C ASP A 202 -20.99 -12.87 8.43
N SER A 203 -20.84 -11.74 7.74
CA SER A 203 -21.94 -10.83 7.40
C SER A 203 -22.69 -11.26 6.14
N ALA A 204 -23.06 -12.53 5.99
CA ALA A 204 -23.66 -13.09 4.76
C ALA A 204 -24.99 -12.46 4.27
N HIS A 205 -25.46 -11.36 4.88
CA HIS A 205 -26.43 -10.44 4.29
C HIS A 205 -25.69 -9.25 3.66
N ASP A 206 -26.07 -8.88 2.43
CA ASP A 206 -25.51 -7.85 1.52
C ASP A 206 -25.51 -6.40 2.07
N GLU A 207 -25.37 -6.23 3.39
CA GLU A 207 -25.13 -4.96 4.05
C GLU A 207 -23.63 -4.65 4.02
N ASP A 208 -23.32 -3.48 3.48
CA ASP A 208 -22.00 -2.92 3.24
C ASP A 208 -21.17 -2.76 4.54
N VAL A 209 -20.62 -3.85 5.08
CA VAL A 209 -19.69 -3.82 6.22
C VAL A 209 -18.45 -2.99 5.89
N GLY A 210 -18.08 -2.90 4.61
CA GLY A 210 -16.94 -2.10 4.18
C GLY A 210 -17.20 -0.58 4.18
N GLY A 211 -18.45 -0.13 4.32
CA GLY A 211 -18.77 1.29 4.51
C GLY A 211 -18.54 1.79 5.95
N LYS A 212 -18.37 0.87 6.91
CA LYS A 212 -18.14 1.15 8.34
C LYS A 212 -16.69 0.89 8.78
N VAL A 213 -15.87 0.28 7.93
CA VAL A 213 -14.43 0.27 8.13
C VAL A 213 -13.91 1.64 7.72
N ARG A 214 -13.76 2.53 8.72
CA ARG A 214 -12.87 3.67 8.57
C ARG A 214 -11.53 3.09 8.14
N TRP A 215 -11.14 3.30 6.88
CA TRP A 215 -9.73 3.36 6.51
C TRP A 215 -9.07 4.19 7.60
N TRP A 216 -8.18 3.60 8.40
CA TRP A 216 -7.67 4.22 9.63
C TRP A 216 -7.12 5.63 9.30
N ILE A 217 -7.97 6.62 9.60
CA ILE A 217 -7.78 8.07 9.62
C ILE A 217 -7.84 8.42 11.10
#